data_AF-V9XNP3-F1
#
_entry.id   AF-V9XNP3-F1
#
_cell.length_a   1.000
_cell.length_b   1.000
_cell.length_c   1.000
_cell.angle_alpha   90.00
_cell.angle_beta   90.00
_cell.angle_gamma   90.00
#
_symmetry.space_group_name_H-M   'P 1'
#
loop_
_entity.id
_entity.type
_entity.pdbx_description
1 polymer ?
#
loop_
_entity_poly.entity_id
_entity_poly.type
_entity_poly.pdbx_seq_one_letter_code
_entity_poly.pdbx_strand_id
1 'polypeptide(L)'
;MELTGTVPGARDLRALRHAFERRRAPLVDRPALAVLVVLGLYVGGGLAWWLFSLPATTFACGDPIVRDSGCTSAWGWAVVAIAVAAGTASTRAAGPVTCGTETEFWLLSTPVDRGAALRPRVAALLICGAIAGALAGRFATFVTTPEGRVAFTCLAAALGVGAVALPMLVQCRVLVPAVVRVVVGLCLVAVPGVVTVAAVGVAVPPPGPLFVVGAGIAVAAPAVSALRRCDRIAAPEWRVGSDTAVGVSASFTALDPSLLTGVVERKAWLRIGSRRSRALPRRRIAALVRSDLLRHVRRPTPVLVACVALLGVVVLMSVVSPPAAVVVQLVAVFTVATIFGAGLRDVSRDPDFAVLLGTSDTYLRRALSAVPGSAAVVAGAVTGFAGSASVASVVIVIVGGCAAAYRMRTRPPIGYDGLILETAVGQIPVDLLRQWARGPDLLVVCAWLAAVLA
;
A
#
# COMPACT_ATOMS: atom_id res chain seq x y z
N MET A 1 -13.41 -43.41 -26.08
CA MET A 1 -12.46 -42.51 -25.40
C MET A 1 -12.48 -42.86 -23.92
N GLU A 2 -11.70 -43.87 -23.54
CA GLU A 2 -11.66 -44.37 -22.16
C GLU A 2 -10.94 -43.36 -21.26
N LEU A 3 -11.64 -42.84 -20.26
CA LEU A 3 -11.05 -42.04 -19.20
C LEU A 3 -10.37 -42.97 -18.19
N THR A 4 -9.23 -43.56 -18.55
CA THR A 4 -8.31 -44.21 -17.59
C THR A 4 -7.52 -43.14 -16.82
N GLY A 5 -8.23 -42.20 -16.21
CA GLY A 5 -7.63 -41.22 -15.31
C GLY A 5 -7.35 -41.90 -13.98
N THR A 6 -6.09 -42.20 -13.69
CA THR A 6 -5.66 -42.64 -12.36
C THR A 6 -6.24 -41.69 -11.31
N VAL A 7 -7.10 -42.23 -10.45
CA VAL A 7 -7.74 -41.44 -9.39
C VAL A 7 -6.62 -40.84 -8.53
N PRO A 8 -6.52 -39.50 -8.42
CA PRO A 8 -5.42 -38.86 -7.72
C PRO A 8 -5.40 -39.32 -6.27
N GLY A 9 -4.23 -39.77 -5.81
CA GLY A 9 -4.08 -40.29 -4.45
C GLY A 9 -4.36 -39.22 -3.41
N ALA A 10 -4.68 -39.63 -2.18
CA ALA A 10 -4.94 -38.69 -1.08
C ALA A 10 -3.76 -37.73 -0.79
N ARG A 11 -2.53 -38.07 -1.21
CA ARG A 11 -1.36 -37.18 -1.15
C ARG A 11 -1.40 -36.10 -2.23
N ASP A 12 -1.79 -36.45 -3.46
CA ASP A 12 -1.89 -35.52 -4.59
C ASP A 12 -3.05 -34.55 -4.40
N LEU A 13 -4.20 -35.03 -3.91
CA LEU A 13 -5.31 -34.17 -3.52
C LEU A 13 -4.92 -33.20 -2.42
N ARG A 14 -4.11 -33.64 -1.43
CA ARG A 14 -3.57 -32.76 -0.38
C ARG A 14 -2.59 -31.74 -0.95
N ALA A 15 -1.69 -32.16 -1.84
CA ALA A 15 -0.72 -31.27 -2.48
C ALA A 15 -1.40 -30.24 -3.39
N LEU A 16 -2.38 -30.65 -4.19
CA LEU A 16 -3.22 -29.78 -5.02
C LEU A 16 -3.99 -28.79 -4.16
N ARG A 17 -4.64 -29.24 -3.07
CA ARG A 17 -5.32 -28.35 -2.14
C ARG A 17 -4.36 -27.34 -1.52
N HIS A 18 -3.19 -27.78 -1.05
CA HIS A 18 -2.17 -26.87 -0.50
C HIS A 18 -1.61 -25.90 -1.53
N ALA A 19 -1.38 -26.32 -2.77
CA ALA A 19 -0.91 -25.45 -3.84
C ALA A 19 -1.98 -24.42 -4.22
N PHE A 20 -3.25 -24.83 -4.30
CA PHE A 20 -4.40 -23.97 -4.54
C PHE A 20 -4.58 -22.97 -3.39
N GLU A 21 -4.51 -23.43 -2.13
CA GLU A 21 -4.55 -22.62 -0.92
C GLU A 21 -3.39 -21.60 -0.89
N ARG A 22 -2.16 -21.97 -1.29
CA ARG A 22 -1.02 -21.03 -1.34
C ARG A 22 -1.18 -19.99 -2.43
N ARG A 23 -1.68 -20.39 -3.61
CA ARG A 23 -1.89 -19.50 -4.75
C ARG A 23 -3.09 -18.57 -4.59
N ARG A 24 -4.10 -18.99 -3.82
CA ARG A 24 -5.36 -18.26 -3.61
C ARG A 24 -5.59 -17.80 -2.18
N ALA A 25 -4.63 -18.04 -1.27
CA ALA A 25 -4.59 -17.31 -0.02
C ALA A 25 -4.69 -15.82 -0.35
N PRO A 26 -5.44 -15.02 0.42
CA PRO A 26 -5.27 -13.59 0.39
C PRO A 26 -3.80 -13.35 0.65
N LEU A 27 -3.06 -13.06 -0.42
CA LEU A 27 -1.90 -12.20 -0.36
C LEU A 27 -2.40 -11.01 0.44
N VAL A 28 -1.74 -10.76 1.58
CA VAL A 28 -1.99 -9.66 2.50
C VAL A 28 -2.82 -8.60 1.86
N ASP A 29 -3.99 -8.35 2.47
CA ASP A 29 -4.83 -7.18 2.33
C ASP A 29 -4.27 -6.19 1.32
N ARG A 30 -4.29 -6.52 0.02
CA ARG A 30 -3.91 -5.56 -1.02
C ARG A 30 -4.64 -4.24 -0.81
N PRO A 31 -5.90 -4.25 -0.32
CA PRO A 31 -6.53 -3.03 0.12
C PRO A 31 -6.06 -2.49 1.48
N ALA A 32 -5.69 -3.27 2.51
CA ALA A 32 -5.15 -2.67 3.75
C ALA A 32 -3.71 -2.18 3.59
N LEU A 33 -2.93 -2.77 2.69
CA LEU A 33 -1.65 -2.28 2.20
C LEU A 33 -1.89 -1.05 1.31
N ALA A 34 -2.92 -1.03 0.45
CA ALA A 34 -3.30 0.20 -0.26
C ALA A 34 -3.82 1.28 0.70
N VAL A 35 -4.54 0.95 1.77
CA VAL A 35 -4.95 1.87 2.83
C VAL A 35 -3.74 2.35 3.59
N LEU A 36 -2.81 1.47 3.95
CA LEU A 36 -1.56 1.82 4.64
C LEU A 36 -0.62 2.62 3.74
N VAL A 37 -0.62 2.37 2.43
CA VAL A 37 0.16 3.12 1.44
C VAL A 37 -0.51 4.45 1.16
N VAL A 38 -1.83 4.54 1.02
CA VAL A 38 -2.56 5.81 0.83
C VAL A 38 -2.51 6.63 2.10
N LEU A 39 -2.72 6.03 3.28
CA LEU A 39 -2.59 6.67 4.58
C LEU A 39 -1.13 7.00 4.86
N GLY A 40 -0.17 6.15 4.50
CA GLY A 40 1.26 6.41 4.62
C GLY A 40 1.75 7.47 3.64
N LEU A 41 1.18 7.57 2.45
CA LEU A 41 1.42 8.66 1.49
C LEU A 41 0.74 9.95 1.93
N TYR A 42 -0.43 9.87 2.56
CA TYR A 42 -1.13 11.03 3.11
C TYR A 42 -0.44 11.57 4.36
N VAL A 43 -0.14 10.70 5.32
CA VAL A 43 0.54 11.04 6.57
C VAL A 43 2.00 11.35 6.29
N GLY A 44 2.70 10.52 5.51
CA GLY A 44 4.10 10.75 5.14
C GLY A 44 4.28 11.90 4.16
N GLY A 45 3.38 12.07 3.19
CA GLY A 45 3.39 13.22 2.27
C GLY A 45 2.96 14.52 2.95
N GLY A 46 2.00 14.46 3.87
CA GLY A 46 1.60 15.59 4.71
C GLY A 46 2.65 15.98 5.74
N LEU A 47 3.31 15.00 6.38
CA LEU A 47 4.46 15.23 7.27
C LEU A 47 5.67 15.75 6.51
N ALA A 48 5.97 15.19 5.33
CA ALA A 48 7.03 15.70 4.47
C ALA A 48 6.71 17.14 4.05
N TRP A 49 5.53 17.39 3.50
CA TRP A 49 5.07 18.74 3.16
C TRP A 49 5.19 19.69 4.35
N TRP A 50 4.72 19.28 5.53
CA TRP A 50 4.82 20.06 6.75
C TRP A 50 6.29 20.36 7.10
N LEU A 51 7.17 19.35 7.10
CA LEU A 51 8.62 19.50 7.34
C LEU A 51 9.28 20.50 6.38
N PHE A 52 8.87 20.47 5.11
CA PHE A 52 9.41 21.35 4.06
C PHE A 52 8.75 22.73 3.98
N SER A 53 7.57 22.92 4.59
CA SER A 53 6.83 24.18 4.60
C SER A 53 7.10 25.06 5.83
N LEU A 54 7.89 24.56 6.79
CA LEU A 54 8.31 25.32 7.95
C LEU A 54 9.18 26.51 7.50
N PRO A 55 8.85 27.75 7.89
CA PRO A 55 9.73 28.89 7.69
C PRO A 55 11.08 28.64 8.36
N ALA A 56 12.17 28.93 7.65
CA ALA A 56 13.57 28.76 8.09
C ALA A 56 13.91 29.42 9.44
N THR A 57 13.00 30.20 10.00
CA THR A 57 13.15 30.95 11.24
C THR A 57 12.73 30.20 12.50
N THR A 58 11.99 29.07 12.39
CA THR A 58 11.45 28.38 13.60
C THR A 58 12.32 27.23 14.13
N PHE A 59 13.19 26.65 13.30
CA PHE A 59 14.25 25.73 13.71
C PHE A 59 15.49 26.01 12.86
N ALA A 60 16.51 26.68 13.41
CA ALA A 60 17.71 27.11 12.69
C ALA A 60 18.69 25.97 12.34
N CYS A 61 18.20 24.75 12.10
CA CYS A 61 19.03 23.55 11.91
C CYS A 61 18.84 22.97 10.50
N GLY A 62 19.54 23.53 9.53
CA GLY A 62 19.90 22.88 8.25
C GLY A 62 18.75 22.48 7.31
N ASP A 63 19.10 22.19 6.06
CA ASP A 63 18.18 21.48 5.15
C ASP A 63 17.81 20.12 5.79
N PRO A 64 16.52 19.72 5.83
CA PRO A 64 16.09 18.48 6.48
C PRO A 64 16.61 17.21 5.79
N ILE A 65 17.17 17.34 4.58
CA ILE A 65 17.88 16.31 3.83
C ILE A 65 19.33 16.78 3.69
N VAL A 66 20.30 15.92 4.03
CA VAL A 66 21.71 16.20 3.75
C VAL A 66 21.90 16.17 2.23
N ARG A 67 21.94 17.34 1.60
CA ARG A 67 22.14 17.49 0.16
C ARG A 67 23.62 17.37 -0.19
N ASP A 68 24.17 16.17 -0.08
CA ASP A 68 25.44 15.89 -0.74
C ASP A 68 25.16 15.67 -2.24
N SER A 69 25.73 16.51 -3.10
CA SER A 69 25.31 16.71 -4.49
C SER A 69 25.39 15.45 -5.36
N GLY A 70 26.20 14.47 -4.95
CA GLY A 70 26.32 13.17 -5.62
C GLY A 70 25.18 12.16 -5.35
N CYS A 71 24.60 12.15 -4.14
CA CYS A 71 23.72 11.04 -3.72
C CYS A 71 22.21 11.29 -3.94
N THR A 72 21.81 12.51 -4.25
CA THR A 72 20.40 12.93 -4.25
C THR A 72 19.57 12.35 -5.40
N SER A 73 20.16 12.13 -6.57
CA SER A 73 19.52 11.58 -7.77
C SER A 73 19.15 10.09 -7.67
N ALA A 74 19.95 9.30 -6.96
CA ALA A 74 19.69 7.88 -6.70
C ALA A 74 18.34 7.71 -5.97
N TRP A 75 18.03 8.59 -5.02
CA TRP A 75 16.74 8.58 -4.34
C TRP A 75 15.56 8.83 -5.30
N GLY A 76 15.73 9.70 -6.29
CA GLY A 76 14.73 9.92 -7.33
C GLY A 76 14.42 8.63 -8.12
N TRP A 77 15.46 7.85 -8.45
CA TRP A 77 15.31 6.56 -9.10
C TRP A 77 14.59 5.53 -8.22
N ALA A 78 14.89 5.48 -6.92
CA ALA A 78 14.21 4.58 -5.99
C ALA A 78 12.71 4.90 -5.88
N VAL A 79 12.35 6.18 -5.76
CA VAL A 79 10.94 6.63 -5.73
C VAL A 79 10.21 6.23 -7.00
N VAL A 80 10.81 6.46 -8.18
CA VAL A 80 10.22 6.08 -9.46
C VAL A 80 10.06 4.56 -9.57
N ALA A 81 11.05 3.77 -9.16
CA ALA A 81 10.97 2.31 -9.18
C ALA A 81 9.84 1.78 -8.27
N ILE A 82 9.70 2.33 -7.06
CA ILE A 82 8.62 1.98 -6.13
C ILE A 82 7.26 2.36 -6.72
N ALA A 83 7.12 3.56 -7.28
CA ALA A 83 5.87 4.02 -7.89
C ALA A 83 5.44 3.13 -9.06
N VAL A 84 6.38 2.72 -9.92
CA VAL A 84 6.10 1.81 -11.04
C VAL A 84 5.72 0.41 -10.54
N ALA A 85 6.45 -0.14 -9.56
CA ALA A 85 6.13 -1.45 -8.98
C ALA A 85 4.75 -1.46 -8.31
N ALA A 86 4.45 -0.44 -7.51
CA ALA A 86 3.17 -0.29 -6.82
C ALA A 86 2.03 -0.07 -7.82
N GLY A 87 2.22 0.81 -8.81
CA GLY A 87 1.26 1.10 -9.87
C GLY A 87 0.91 -0.15 -10.68
N THR A 88 1.92 -0.84 -11.23
CA THR A 88 1.76 -2.08 -12.00
C THR A 88 1.10 -3.20 -11.20
N ALA A 89 1.48 -3.37 -9.92
CA ALA A 89 0.88 -4.39 -9.06
C ALA A 89 -0.58 -4.08 -8.74
N SER A 90 -0.92 -2.80 -8.52
CA SER A 90 -2.26 -2.34 -8.17
C SER A 90 -3.23 -2.46 -9.36
N THR A 91 -2.83 -1.97 -10.53
CA THR A 91 -3.62 -2.09 -11.77
C THR A 91 -3.87 -3.55 -12.14
N ARG A 92 -2.85 -4.40 -11.98
CA ARG A 92 -2.99 -5.85 -12.18
C ARG A 92 -3.96 -6.50 -11.19
N ALA A 93 -3.98 -6.03 -9.94
CA ALA A 93 -4.83 -6.61 -8.90
C ALA A 93 -6.31 -6.24 -9.08
N ALA A 94 -6.60 -5.01 -9.54
CA ALA A 94 -7.96 -4.55 -9.82
C ALA A 94 -8.52 -5.11 -11.13
N GLY A 95 -7.64 -5.32 -12.13
CA GLY A 95 -8.06 -5.48 -13.53
C GLY A 95 -8.22 -4.08 -14.12
N PRO A 96 -7.35 -3.63 -15.04
CA PRO A 96 -7.29 -2.22 -15.43
C PRO A 96 -8.59 -1.71 -16.05
N VAL A 97 -9.33 -2.55 -16.78
CA VAL A 97 -10.68 -2.21 -17.25
C VAL A 97 -11.73 -3.03 -16.53
N THR A 98 -12.63 -2.32 -15.85
CA THR A 98 -13.78 -2.86 -15.11
C THR A 98 -15.06 -2.14 -15.54
N CYS A 99 -16.16 -2.87 -15.65
CA CYS A 99 -17.49 -2.31 -15.87
C CYS A 99 -18.38 -2.66 -14.68
N GLY A 100 -19.30 -1.76 -14.32
CA GLY A 100 -20.36 -2.07 -13.36
C GLY A 100 -21.31 -3.12 -13.94
N THR A 101 -21.97 -3.87 -13.06
CA THR A 101 -23.00 -4.86 -13.42
C THR A 101 -24.13 -4.27 -14.25
N GLU A 102 -24.48 -3.01 -14.00
CA GLU A 102 -25.53 -2.30 -14.74
C GLU A 102 -25.12 -2.02 -16.18
N THR A 103 -23.90 -1.54 -16.40
CA THR A 103 -23.38 -1.27 -17.74
C THR A 103 -23.18 -2.57 -18.52
N GLU A 104 -22.82 -3.65 -17.83
CA GLU A 104 -22.66 -4.96 -18.43
C GLU A 104 -23.99 -5.52 -18.96
N PHE A 105 -25.08 -5.37 -18.20
CA PHE A 105 -26.40 -5.81 -18.65
C PHE A 105 -26.80 -5.16 -19.98
N TRP A 106 -26.57 -3.85 -20.12
CA TRP A 106 -26.85 -3.09 -21.34
C TRP A 106 -25.86 -3.37 -22.48
N LEU A 107 -24.58 -3.58 -22.18
CA LEU A 107 -23.54 -3.87 -23.18
C LEU A 107 -23.63 -5.31 -23.73
N LEU A 108 -24.16 -6.25 -22.95
CA LEU A 108 -24.37 -7.63 -23.40
C LEU A 108 -25.66 -7.80 -24.19
N SER A 109 -26.67 -6.96 -23.94
CA SER A 109 -27.97 -7.03 -24.61
C SER A 109 -28.03 -6.25 -25.92
N THR A 110 -27.04 -5.40 -26.23
CA THR A 110 -27.04 -4.56 -27.43
C THR A 110 -25.90 -4.94 -28.40
N PRO A 111 -26.14 -4.96 -29.72
CA PRO A 111 -25.12 -5.23 -30.73
C PRO A 111 -24.25 -3.98 -30.99
N VAL A 112 -23.56 -3.50 -29.96
CA VAL A 112 -22.65 -2.33 -30.04
C VAL A 112 -21.21 -2.80 -30.29
N ASP A 113 -20.45 -2.06 -31.09
CA ASP A 113 -19.00 -2.27 -31.21
C ASP A 113 -18.32 -2.04 -29.86
N ARG A 114 -17.98 -3.15 -29.20
CA ARG A 114 -17.37 -3.19 -27.88
C ARG A 114 -16.02 -2.48 -27.87
N GLY A 115 -15.25 -2.56 -28.96
CA GLY A 115 -13.95 -1.90 -29.07
C GLY A 115 -14.12 -0.38 -29.04
N ALA A 116 -15.07 0.16 -29.82
CA ALA A 116 -15.36 1.58 -29.86
C ALA A 116 -15.83 2.12 -28.49
N ALA A 117 -16.67 1.37 -27.78
CA ALA A 117 -17.16 1.76 -26.45
C ALA A 117 -16.08 1.76 -25.35
N LEU A 118 -15.05 0.91 -25.46
CA LEU A 118 -14.00 0.78 -24.44
C LEU A 118 -12.84 1.75 -24.64
N ARG A 119 -12.49 2.10 -25.88
CA ARG A 119 -11.39 3.03 -26.21
C ARG A 119 -11.33 4.29 -25.35
N PRO A 120 -12.42 5.06 -25.14
CA PRO A 120 -12.36 6.27 -24.31
C PRO A 120 -12.00 5.96 -22.85
N ARG A 121 -12.47 4.83 -22.30
CA ARG A 121 -12.13 4.40 -20.93
C ARG A 121 -10.66 3.99 -20.82
N VAL A 122 -10.15 3.25 -21.81
CA VAL A 122 -8.73 2.89 -21.86
C VAL A 122 -7.86 4.14 -21.94
N ALA A 123 -8.22 5.10 -22.80
CA ALA A 123 -7.52 6.37 -22.91
C ALA A 123 -7.52 7.15 -21.59
N ALA A 124 -8.68 7.26 -20.93
CA ALA A 124 -8.78 7.92 -19.61
C ALA A 124 -7.87 7.25 -18.57
N LEU A 125 -7.82 5.91 -18.52
CA LEU A 125 -6.95 5.19 -17.58
C LEU A 125 -5.46 5.41 -17.87
N LEU A 126 -5.05 5.46 -19.14
CA LEU A 126 -3.67 5.77 -19.51
C LEU A 126 -3.30 7.21 -19.12
N ILE A 127 -4.22 8.17 -19.30
CA ILE A 127 -4.05 9.56 -18.86
C ILE A 127 -3.93 9.64 -17.33
N CYS A 128 -4.80 8.96 -16.58
CA CYS A 128 -4.70 8.88 -15.13
C CYS A 128 -3.36 8.27 -14.69
N GLY A 129 -2.88 7.22 -15.38
CA GLY A 129 -1.56 6.65 -15.17
C GLY A 129 -0.42 7.65 -15.40
N ALA A 130 -0.51 8.45 -16.46
CA ALA A 130 0.45 9.51 -16.75
C ALA A 130 0.46 10.59 -15.65
N ILE A 131 -0.72 11.04 -15.20
CA ILE A 131 -0.85 12.04 -14.13
C ILE A 131 -0.28 11.51 -12.81
N ALA A 132 -0.66 10.29 -12.41
CA ALA A 132 -0.14 9.66 -11.19
C ALA A 132 1.39 9.46 -11.27
N GLY A 133 1.90 9.05 -12.43
CA GLY A 133 3.33 8.96 -12.71
C GLY A 133 4.03 10.32 -12.61
N ALA A 134 3.46 11.38 -13.20
CA ALA A 134 4.00 12.74 -13.14
C ALA A 134 4.08 13.25 -11.69
N LEU A 135 3.05 13.00 -10.89
CA LEU A 135 3.03 13.34 -9.46
C LEU A 135 4.12 12.57 -8.69
N ALA A 136 4.31 11.28 -8.98
CA ALA A 136 5.40 10.49 -8.38
C ALA A 136 6.78 10.98 -8.81
N GLY A 137 6.97 11.34 -10.08
CA GLY A 137 8.20 11.97 -10.57
C GLY A 137 8.43 13.33 -9.94
N ARG A 138 7.37 14.11 -9.70
CA ARG A 138 7.48 15.38 -8.99
C ARG A 138 7.92 15.16 -7.55
N PHE A 139 7.34 14.17 -6.86
CA PHE A 139 7.76 13.76 -5.53
C PHE A 139 9.22 13.29 -5.51
N ALA A 140 9.66 12.51 -6.50
CA ALA A 140 11.06 12.12 -6.65
C ALA A 140 11.98 13.34 -6.72
N THR A 141 11.58 14.38 -7.46
CA THR A 141 12.39 15.59 -7.63
C THR A 141 12.45 16.51 -6.42
N PHE A 142 11.51 16.38 -5.48
CA PHE A 142 11.61 17.04 -4.18
C PHE A 142 12.76 16.47 -3.32
N VAL A 143 13.13 15.22 -3.58
CA VAL A 143 14.26 14.54 -2.90
C VAL A 143 15.58 14.75 -3.66
N THR A 144 15.55 15.22 -4.91
CA THR A 144 16.74 15.41 -5.78
C THR A 144 17.16 16.87 -5.96
N THR A 145 18.29 17.09 -6.64
CA THR A 145 18.71 18.41 -7.14
C THR A 145 17.74 19.01 -8.17
N PRO A 146 17.71 20.35 -8.31
CA PRO A 146 16.76 21.05 -9.19
C PRO A 146 16.93 20.76 -10.69
N GLU A 147 18.11 20.33 -11.13
CA GLU A 147 18.46 20.15 -12.54
C GLU A 147 17.75 18.94 -13.20
N GLY A 148 17.33 17.95 -12.41
CA GLY A 148 16.63 16.75 -12.90
C GLY A 148 15.10 16.86 -12.95
N ARG A 149 14.52 18.02 -12.60
CA ARG A 149 13.07 18.15 -12.31
C ARG A 149 12.19 17.70 -13.46
N VAL A 150 12.42 18.24 -14.64
CA VAL A 150 11.60 17.95 -15.83
C VAL A 150 11.81 16.51 -16.29
N ALA A 151 13.06 16.04 -16.26
CA ALA A 151 13.41 14.71 -16.74
C ALA A 151 12.75 13.60 -15.92
N PHE A 152 12.80 13.69 -14.58
CA PHE A 152 12.11 12.73 -13.71
C PHE A 152 10.59 12.80 -13.83
N THR A 153 9.99 14.00 -13.96
CA THR A 153 8.54 14.11 -14.15
C THR A 153 8.08 13.48 -15.46
N CYS A 154 8.80 13.73 -16.56
CA CYS A 154 8.47 13.17 -17.87
C CYS A 154 8.70 11.65 -17.91
N LEU A 155 9.80 11.18 -17.32
CA LEU A 155 10.11 9.75 -17.22
C LEU A 155 9.04 9.02 -16.40
N ALA A 156 8.71 9.53 -15.22
CA ALA A 156 7.73 8.89 -14.34
C ALA A 156 6.31 8.94 -14.93
N ALA A 157 5.96 10.01 -15.65
CA ALA A 157 4.71 10.07 -16.42
C ALA A 157 4.67 8.97 -17.50
N ALA A 158 5.74 8.82 -18.29
CA ALA A 158 5.83 7.76 -19.29
C ALA A 158 5.72 6.37 -18.64
N LEU A 159 6.48 6.10 -17.58
CA LEU A 159 6.43 4.82 -16.88
C LEU A 159 5.06 4.57 -16.20
N GLY A 160 4.36 5.62 -15.77
CA GLY A 160 2.99 5.56 -15.25
C GLY A 160 1.98 5.07 -16.30
N VAL A 161 2.13 5.49 -17.55
CA VAL A 161 1.36 4.93 -18.70
C VAL A 161 1.68 3.44 -18.86
N GLY A 162 2.95 3.06 -18.78
CA GLY A 162 3.40 1.66 -18.89
C GLY A 162 2.84 0.79 -17.75
N ALA A 163 2.73 1.36 -16.56
CA ALA A 163 2.19 0.70 -15.38
C ALA A 163 0.70 0.32 -15.52
N VAL A 164 -0.04 1.02 -16.38
CA VAL A 164 -1.42 0.70 -16.75
C VAL A 164 -1.44 -0.21 -17.99
N ALA A 165 -0.68 0.12 -19.03
CA ALA A 165 -0.70 -0.56 -20.32
C ALA A 165 -0.27 -2.03 -20.26
N LEU A 166 0.76 -2.38 -19.48
CA LEU A 166 1.26 -3.76 -19.39
C LEU A 166 0.23 -4.74 -18.78
N PRO A 167 -0.35 -4.48 -17.59
CA PRO A 167 -1.43 -5.33 -17.08
C PRO A 167 -2.66 -5.34 -17.98
N MET A 168 -2.94 -4.25 -18.70
CA MET A 168 -4.03 -4.19 -19.67
C MET A 168 -3.80 -5.16 -20.84
N LEU A 169 -2.58 -5.21 -21.38
CA LEU A 169 -2.24 -6.19 -22.41
C LEU A 169 -2.27 -7.64 -21.93
N VAL A 170 -2.05 -7.88 -20.63
CA VAL A 170 -2.32 -9.20 -20.04
C VAL A 170 -3.82 -9.49 -19.99
N GLN A 171 -4.65 -8.49 -19.70
CA GLN A 171 -6.11 -8.61 -19.74
C GLN A 171 -6.59 -8.86 -21.18
N CYS A 172 -6.01 -8.21 -22.19
CA CYS A 172 -6.27 -8.48 -23.62
C CYS A 172 -5.72 -9.83 -24.12
N ARG A 173 -5.08 -10.64 -23.26
CA ARG A 173 -4.38 -11.89 -23.60
C ARG A 173 -3.27 -11.75 -24.66
N VAL A 174 -2.72 -10.55 -24.80
CA VAL A 174 -1.58 -10.26 -25.69
C VAL A 174 -0.26 -10.57 -24.99
N LEU A 175 -0.19 -10.29 -23.68
CA LEU A 175 0.99 -10.56 -22.85
C LEU A 175 0.70 -11.67 -21.84
N VAL A 176 1.74 -12.44 -21.52
CA VAL A 176 1.67 -13.42 -20.44
C VAL A 176 1.81 -12.75 -19.07
N PRO A 177 1.09 -13.22 -18.03
CA PRO A 177 1.21 -12.78 -16.64
C PRO A 177 2.63 -12.71 -16.08
N ALA A 178 3.56 -13.50 -16.63
CA ALA A 178 4.96 -13.51 -16.22
C ALA A 178 5.66 -12.17 -16.48
N VAL A 179 5.35 -11.49 -17.60
CA VAL A 179 6.00 -10.22 -17.96
C VAL A 179 5.77 -9.15 -16.89
N VAL A 180 4.52 -8.97 -16.44
CA VAL A 180 4.22 -7.99 -15.37
C VAL A 180 4.90 -8.37 -14.05
N ARG A 181 5.00 -9.67 -13.73
CA ARG A 181 5.72 -10.13 -12.53
C ARG A 181 7.21 -9.85 -12.61
N VAL A 182 7.81 -10.02 -13.79
CA VAL A 182 9.23 -9.71 -14.02
C VAL A 182 9.47 -8.22 -13.89
N VAL A 183 8.62 -7.36 -14.47
CA VAL A 183 8.73 -5.90 -14.35
C VAL A 183 8.63 -5.47 -12.88
N VAL A 184 7.60 -5.94 -12.15
CA VAL A 184 7.46 -5.67 -10.72
C VAL A 184 8.69 -6.17 -9.94
N GLY A 185 9.15 -7.39 -10.22
CA GLY A 185 10.33 -7.98 -9.57
C GLY A 185 11.61 -7.16 -9.83
N LEU A 186 11.84 -6.75 -11.07
CA LEU A 186 12.98 -5.93 -11.46
C LEU A 186 12.96 -4.58 -10.75
N CYS A 187 11.82 -3.89 -10.72
CA CYS A 187 11.67 -2.64 -10.00
C CYS A 187 11.92 -2.82 -8.49
N LEU A 188 11.40 -3.88 -7.88
CA LEU A 188 11.61 -4.16 -6.45
C LEU A 188 13.07 -4.54 -6.12
N VAL A 189 13.78 -5.21 -7.02
CA VAL A 189 15.21 -5.53 -6.88
C VAL A 189 16.09 -4.30 -7.14
N ALA A 190 15.67 -3.39 -8.01
CA ALA A 190 16.39 -2.16 -8.28
C ALA A 190 16.43 -1.22 -7.06
N VAL A 191 15.38 -1.21 -6.24
CA VAL A 191 15.29 -0.36 -5.03
C VAL A 191 16.49 -0.56 -4.08
N PRO A 192 16.77 -1.76 -3.54
CA PRO A 192 17.92 -1.96 -2.65
C PRO A 192 19.24 -1.69 -3.38
N GLY A 193 19.36 -1.99 -4.67
CA GLY A 193 20.56 -1.68 -5.46
C GLY A 193 20.86 -0.18 -5.49
N VAL A 194 19.88 0.63 -5.91
CA VAL A 194 20.00 2.09 -5.96
C VAL A 194 20.26 2.69 -4.58
N VAL A 195 19.61 2.14 -3.56
CA VAL A 195 19.82 2.49 -2.16
C VAL A 195 21.25 2.19 -1.69
N THR A 196 21.81 1.03 -2.01
CA THR A 196 23.20 0.69 -1.65
C THR A 196 24.21 1.59 -2.38
N VAL A 197 23.96 1.91 -3.64
CA VAL A 197 24.79 2.83 -4.44
C VAL A 197 24.78 4.23 -3.82
N ALA A 198 23.60 4.71 -3.39
CA ALA A 198 23.45 5.98 -2.68
C ALA A 198 24.19 5.97 -1.33
N ALA A 199 24.10 4.88 -0.56
CA ALA A 199 24.74 4.75 0.75
C ALA A 199 26.28 4.69 0.67
N VAL A 200 26.84 4.18 -0.43
CA VAL A 200 28.30 4.11 -0.67
C VAL A 200 28.84 5.44 -1.23
N GLY A 201 27.99 6.44 -1.49
CA GLY A 201 28.42 7.74 -1.99
C GLY A 201 28.66 7.79 -3.50
N VAL A 202 28.17 6.80 -4.26
CA VAL A 202 28.38 6.75 -5.71
C VAL A 202 27.36 7.64 -6.41
N ALA A 203 27.86 8.62 -7.16
CA ALA A 203 27.00 9.55 -7.88
C ALA A 203 26.27 8.87 -9.06
N VAL A 204 24.94 8.91 -9.03
CA VAL A 204 24.09 8.44 -10.14
C VAL A 204 23.65 9.67 -10.94
N PRO A 205 23.83 9.76 -12.27
CA PRO A 205 23.33 10.91 -12.99
C PRO A 205 21.78 10.91 -13.04
N PRO A 206 21.14 12.10 -13.08
CA PRO A 206 19.71 12.19 -13.39
C PRO A 206 19.44 11.64 -14.81
N PRO A 207 18.20 11.23 -15.12
CA PRO A 207 17.87 10.71 -16.44
C PRO A 207 18.15 11.76 -17.52
N GLY A 208 19.03 11.43 -18.46
CA GLY A 208 19.30 12.28 -19.63
C GLY A 208 18.09 12.35 -20.57
N PRO A 209 17.98 13.40 -21.39
CA PRO A 209 16.82 13.60 -22.29
C PRO A 209 16.62 12.44 -23.26
N LEU A 210 17.71 11.86 -23.78
CA LEU A 210 17.64 10.67 -24.65
C LEU A 210 17.04 9.46 -23.95
N PHE A 211 17.31 9.27 -22.65
CA PHE A 211 16.72 8.19 -21.87
C PHE A 211 15.22 8.41 -21.67
N VAL A 212 14.80 9.64 -21.36
CA VAL A 212 13.38 10.00 -21.22
C VAL A 212 12.62 9.77 -22.52
N VAL A 213 13.18 10.20 -23.66
CA VAL A 213 12.60 9.98 -24.98
C VAL A 213 12.53 8.49 -25.31
N GLY A 214 13.62 7.75 -25.07
CA GLY A 214 13.66 6.30 -25.29
C GLY A 214 12.63 5.54 -24.45
N ALA A 215 12.47 5.89 -23.17
CA ALA A 215 11.45 5.33 -22.29
C ALA A 215 10.03 5.67 -22.77
N GLY A 216 9.80 6.92 -23.21
CA GLY A 216 8.54 7.35 -23.81
C GLY A 216 8.16 6.51 -25.04
N ILE A 217 9.11 6.32 -25.96
CA ILE A 217 8.91 5.48 -27.17
C ILE A 217 8.64 4.02 -26.78
N ALA A 218 9.43 3.47 -25.84
CA ALA A 218 9.27 2.09 -25.38
C ALA A 218 7.91 1.83 -24.74
N VAL A 219 7.32 2.81 -24.06
CA VAL A 219 5.97 2.71 -23.46
C VAL A 219 4.85 3.06 -24.45
N ALA A 220 5.12 3.87 -25.47
CA ALA A 220 4.12 4.21 -26.48
C ALA A 220 3.60 2.96 -27.22
N ALA A 221 4.48 2.01 -27.56
CA ALA A 221 4.11 0.76 -28.22
C ALA A 221 3.08 -0.08 -27.42
N PRO A 222 3.29 -0.42 -26.13
CA PRO A 222 2.29 -1.12 -25.34
C PRO A 222 1.02 -0.29 -25.09
N ALA A 223 1.12 1.04 -24.95
CA ALA A 223 -0.05 1.92 -24.78
C ALA A 223 -0.95 1.92 -26.02
N VAL A 224 -0.37 2.11 -27.21
CA VAL A 224 -1.09 2.04 -28.49
C VAL A 224 -1.65 0.64 -28.73
N SER A 225 -0.88 -0.40 -28.38
CA SER A 225 -1.35 -1.79 -28.48
C SER A 225 -2.56 -2.05 -27.57
N ALA A 226 -2.57 -1.51 -26.35
CA ALA A 226 -3.70 -1.62 -25.44
C ALA A 226 -4.96 -0.94 -25.99
N LEU A 227 -4.82 0.24 -26.61
CA LEU A 227 -5.93 0.95 -27.27
C LEU A 227 -6.48 0.18 -28.48
N ARG A 228 -5.60 -0.42 -29.28
CA ARG A 228 -6.00 -1.17 -30.50
C ARG A 228 -6.56 -2.55 -30.21
N ARG A 229 -6.16 -3.19 -29.10
CA ARG A 229 -6.50 -4.58 -28.75
C ARG A 229 -7.54 -4.68 -27.62
N CYS A 230 -8.19 -3.57 -27.25
CA CYS A 230 -9.21 -3.55 -26.21
C CYS A 230 -10.48 -4.33 -26.57
N ASP A 231 -10.70 -4.59 -27.85
CA ASP A 231 -11.75 -5.46 -28.41
C ASP A 231 -11.60 -6.93 -27.99
N ARG A 232 -10.38 -7.38 -27.69
CA ARG A 232 -10.07 -8.77 -27.35
C ARG A 232 -10.37 -9.17 -25.91
N ILE A 233 -10.78 -8.23 -25.07
CA ILE A 233 -10.98 -8.54 -23.65
C ILE A 233 -12.26 -9.37 -23.51
N ALA A 234 -12.15 -10.53 -22.87
CA ALA A 234 -13.27 -11.43 -22.73
C ALA A 234 -14.28 -10.90 -21.70
N ALA A 235 -15.58 -11.06 -21.95
CA ALA A 235 -16.66 -10.71 -21.01
C ALA A 235 -16.44 -11.20 -19.55
N PRO A 236 -16.01 -12.45 -19.29
CA PRO A 236 -15.73 -12.89 -17.92
C PRO A 236 -14.58 -12.13 -17.25
N GLU A 237 -13.65 -11.54 -17.99
CA GLU A 237 -12.52 -10.79 -17.43
C GLU A 237 -12.93 -9.39 -16.93
N TRP A 238 -14.05 -8.84 -17.40
CA TRP A 238 -14.63 -7.59 -16.88
C TRP A 238 -15.41 -7.82 -15.58
N ARG A 239 -16.12 -8.96 -15.48
CA ARG A 239 -16.84 -9.38 -14.25
C ARG A 239 -15.92 -9.62 -13.07
N VAL A 240 -14.73 -10.16 -13.32
CA VAL A 240 -13.79 -10.47 -12.22
C VAL A 240 -13.37 -9.19 -11.47
N GLY A 241 -13.26 -8.08 -12.19
CA GLY A 241 -12.89 -6.77 -11.65
C GLY A 241 -14.09 -5.90 -11.23
N SER A 242 -15.33 -6.21 -11.64
CA SER A 242 -16.50 -5.37 -11.37
C SER A 242 -16.76 -5.21 -9.87
N ASP A 243 -16.83 -6.29 -9.09
CA ASP A 243 -17.13 -6.12 -7.65
C ASP A 243 -15.98 -5.43 -6.89
N THR A 244 -14.74 -5.56 -7.38
CA THR A 244 -13.62 -4.81 -6.81
C THR A 244 -13.68 -3.34 -7.19
N ALA A 245 -14.08 -3.01 -8.42
CA ALA A 245 -14.27 -1.64 -8.87
C ALA A 245 -15.46 -0.97 -8.19
N VAL A 246 -16.57 -1.69 -7.97
CA VAL A 246 -17.70 -1.22 -7.16
C VAL A 246 -17.24 -0.99 -5.72
N GLY A 247 -16.48 -1.92 -5.14
CA GLY A 247 -15.89 -1.74 -3.81
C GLY A 247 -14.94 -0.54 -3.74
N VAL A 248 -14.12 -0.31 -4.76
CA VAL A 248 -13.20 0.84 -4.87
C VAL A 248 -13.98 2.14 -5.01
N SER A 249 -14.96 2.19 -5.93
CA SER A 249 -15.82 3.34 -6.15
C SER A 249 -16.60 3.70 -4.89
N ALA A 250 -17.30 2.73 -4.29
CA ALA A 250 -17.99 2.91 -3.01
C ALA A 250 -17.04 3.38 -1.91
N SER A 251 -15.81 2.86 -1.86
CA SER A 251 -14.79 3.31 -0.90
C SER A 251 -14.32 4.75 -1.14
N PHE A 252 -14.17 5.17 -2.40
CA PHE A 252 -13.79 6.55 -2.72
C PHE A 252 -14.93 7.51 -2.47
N THR A 253 -16.15 7.18 -2.92
CA THR A 253 -17.35 8.01 -2.72
C THR A 253 -17.69 8.14 -1.24
N ALA A 254 -17.63 7.05 -0.49
CA ALA A 254 -17.90 7.07 0.95
C ALA A 254 -16.71 7.55 1.77
N LEU A 255 -15.55 7.77 1.14
CA LEU A 255 -14.26 7.92 1.83
C LEU A 255 -14.16 6.89 2.96
N ASP A 256 -14.34 5.62 2.63
CA ASP A 256 -14.10 4.50 3.55
C ASP A 256 -13.38 3.36 2.82
N PRO A 257 -12.04 3.33 2.85
CA PRO A 257 -11.28 2.28 2.21
C PRO A 257 -11.47 0.93 2.92
N SER A 258 -12.14 0.91 4.08
CA SER A 258 -12.47 -0.32 4.78
C SER A 258 -13.57 -1.14 4.10
N LEU A 259 -14.43 -0.51 3.28
CA LEU A 259 -15.40 -1.20 2.44
C LEU A 259 -14.69 -2.08 1.39
N LEU A 260 -13.69 -1.52 0.71
CA LEU A 260 -12.85 -2.28 -0.23
C LEU A 260 -12.13 -3.44 0.48
N THR A 261 -11.62 -3.22 1.71
CA THR A 261 -11.00 -4.30 2.49
C THR A 261 -11.97 -5.46 2.72
N GLY A 262 -13.21 -5.17 3.14
CA GLY A 262 -14.23 -6.18 3.40
C GLY A 262 -14.59 -7.00 2.16
N VAL A 263 -14.75 -6.36 1.00
CA VAL A 263 -15.08 -7.05 -0.27
C VAL A 263 -13.97 -8.00 -0.71
N VAL A 264 -12.71 -7.53 -0.67
CA VAL A 264 -11.55 -8.34 -1.09
C VAL A 264 -11.30 -9.49 -0.12
N GLU A 265 -11.38 -9.23 1.19
CA GLU A 265 -11.23 -10.24 2.22
C GLU A 265 -12.30 -11.32 2.09
N ARG A 266 -13.58 -10.94 2.00
CA ARG A 266 -14.69 -11.89 1.80
C ARG A 266 -14.44 -12.77 0.58
N LYS A 267 -14.07 -12.19 -0.56
CA LYS A 267 -13.74 -12.94 -1.79
C LYS A 267 -12.55 -13.88 -1.60
N ALA A 268 -11.56 -13.51 -0.81
CA ALA A 268 -10.40 -14.35 -0.56
C ALA A 268 -10.75 -15.51 0.39
N TRP A 269 -11.54 -15.25 1.42
CA TRP A 269 -12.01 -16.27 2.35
C TRP A 269 -12.92 -17.30 1.67
N LEU A 270 -13.85 -16.86 0.82
CA LEU A 270 -14.68 -17.75 0.00
C LEU A 270 -13.85 -18.68 -0.90
N ARG A 271 -12.67 -18.22 -1.36
CA ARG A 271 -11.77 -19.01 -2.23
C ARG A 271 -10.92 -20.02 -1.47
N ILE A 272 -10.65 -19.80 -0.18
CA ILE A 272 -9.88 -20.74 0.65
C ILE A 272 -10.78 -21.86 1.19
N GLY A 273 -12.04 -21.54 1.51
CA GLY A 273 -12.94 -22.47 2.20
C GLY A 273 -12.54 -22.69 3.67
N SER A 274 -12.61 -23.93 4.15
CA SER A 274 -12.29 -24.27 5.55
C SER A 274 -10.81 -24.63 5.74
N ARG A 275 -10.26 -24.29 6.92
CA ARG A 275 -8.93 -24.73 7.36
C ARG A 275 -9.03 -25.57 8.61
N ARG A 276 -8.09 -26.51 8.78
CA ARG A 276 -7.95 -27.27 10.03
C ARG A 276 -7.72 -26.32 11.20
N SER A 277 -8.58 -26.45 12.21
CA SER A 277 -8.41 -25.81 13.50
C SER A 277 -7.12 -26.31 14.15
N ARG A 278 -6.39 -25.43 14.84
CA ARG A 278 -5.27 -25.83 15.70
C ARG A 278 -5.72 -25.74 17.15
N ALA A 279 -5.20 -26.64 17.97
CA ALA A 279 -5.38 -26.53 19.41
C ALA A 279 -4.86 -25.17 19.89
N LEU A 280 -5.70 -24.47 20.63
CA LEU A 280 -5.35 -23.26 21.34
C LEU A 280 -5.05 -23.61 22.80
N PRO A 281 -4.14 -22.91 23.47
CA PRO A 281 -3.86 -23.12 24.88
C PRO A 281 -5.11 -22.85 25.73
N ARG A 282 -5.19 -23.51 26.89
CA ARG A 282 -6.34 -23.38 27.82
C ARG A 282 -6.50 -21.98 28.41
N ARG A 283 -5.40 -21.22 28.55
CA ARG A 283 -5.43 -19.85 29.07
C ARG A 283 -5.97 -18.89 28.01
N ARG A 284 -7.04 -18.14 28.32
CA ARG A 284 -7.74 -17.24 27.38
C ARG A 284 -6.82 -16.21 26.70
N ILE A 285 -5.96 -15.50 27.46
CA ILE A 285 -5.02 -14.52 26.87
C ILE A 285 -4.03 -15.19 25.93
N ALA A 286 -3.44 -16.31 26.37
CA ALA A 286 -2.50 -17.05 25.54
C ALA A 286 -3.18 -17.61 24.28
N ALA A 287 -4.46 -17.96 24.35
CA ALA A 287 -5.24 -18.42 23.20
C ALA A 287 -5.43 -17.30 22.18
N LEU A 288 -5.78 -16.09 22.64
CA LEU A 288 -5.94 -14.91 21.81
C LEU A 288 -4.61 -14.49 21.16
N VAL A 289 -3.55 -14.35 21.96
CA VAL A 289 -2.21 -14.01 21.46
C VAL A 289 -1.71 -15.07 20.47
N ARG A 290 -1.87 -16.37 20.77
CA ARG A 290 -1.48 -17.44 19.86
C ARG A 290 -2.33 -17.44 18.59
N SER A 291 -3.62 -17.13 18.67
CA SER A 291 -4.49 -17.04 17.50
C SER A 291 -4.04 -15.93 16.54
N ASP A 292 -3.65 -14.79 17.10
CA ASP A 292 -3.15 -13.64 16.33
C ASP A 292 -1.74 -13.92 15.76
N LEU A 293 -0.83 -14.51 16.54
CA LEU A 293 0.46 -14.98 16.03
C LEU A 293 0.31 -16.02 14.91
N LEU A 294 -0.62 -16.98 15.05
CA LEU A 294 -0.91 -17.96 14.01
C LEU A 294 -1.44 -17.32 12.73
N ARG A 295 -2.11 -16.16 12.81
CA ARG A 295 -2.54 -15.39 11.64
C ARG A 295 -1.32 -14.95 10.82
N HIS A 296 -0.31 -14.39 11.47
CA HIS A 296 0.93 -13.95 10.83
C HIS A 296 1.83 -15.11 10.38
N VAL A 297 1.89 -16.20 11.15
CA VAL A 297 2.64 -17.41 10.72
C VAL A 297 2.00 -18.07 9.49
N ARG A 298 0.66 -18.07 9.40
CA ARG A 298 -0.06 -18.62 8.24
C ARG A 298 -0.01 -17.71 7.01
N ARG A 299 0.36 -16.43 7.19
CA ARG A 299 0.44 -15.41 6.15
C ARG A 299 1.74 -14.64 6.34
N PRO A 300 2.87 -15.07 5.75
CA PRO A 300 4.16 -14.42 5.96
C PRO A 300 4.28 -13.06 5.25
N THR A 301 3.38 -12.73 4.33
CA THR A 301 3.44 -11.50 3.54
C THR A 301 3.47 -10.20 4.37
N PRO A 302 2.74 -10.00 5.49
CA PRO A 302 2.80 -8.76 6.25
C PRO A 302 4.12 -8.65 7.02
N VAL A 303 4.69 -9.80 7.42
CA VAL A 303 6.04 -9.86 7.99
C VAL A 303 7.06 -9.44 6.94
N LEU A 304 6.98 -9.98 5.72
CA LEU A 304 7.87 -9.59 4.61
C LEU A 304 7.74 -8.10 4.26
N VAL A 305 6.52 -7.57 4.20
CA VAL A 305 6.26 -6.14 3.96
C VAL A 305 6.85 -5.29 5.09
N ALA A 306 6.67 -5.69 6.35
CA ALA A 306 7.26 -4.99 7.49
C ALA A 306 8.80 -5.02 7.45
N CYS A 307 9.41 -6.16 7.11
CA CYS A 307 10.86 -6.26 6.95
C CYS A 307 11.38 -5.36 5.83
N VAL A 308 10.72 -5.37 4.66
CA VAL A 308 11.10 -4.50 3.53
C VAL A 308 10.92 -3.03 3.88
N ALA A 309 9.83 -2.66 4.55
CA ALA A 309 9.58 -1.30 5.00
C ALA A 309 10.61 -0.83 6.03
N LEU A 310 10.95 -1.67 7.02
CA LEU A 310 11.98 -1.38 8.02
C LEU A 310 13.36 -1.22 7.39
N LEU A 311 13.71 -2.07 6.41
CA LEU A 311 14.97 -1.94 5.68
C LEU A 311 15.02 -0.62 4.90
N GLY A 312 13.93 -0.26 4.22
CA GLY A 312 13.81 1.03 3.53
C GLY A 312 13.93 2.23 4.48
N VAL A 313 13.34 2.12 5.68
CA VAL A 313 13.43 3.14 6.73
C VAL A 313 14.86 3.29 7.24
N VAL A 314 15.54 2.19 7.59
CA VAL A 314 16.92 2.22 8.10
C VAL A 314 17.85 2.95 7.13
N VAL A 315 17.67 2.73 5.83
CA VAL A 315 18.44 3.44 4.81
C VAL A 315 18.01 4.90 4.70
N LEU A 316 16.70 5.19 4.74
CA LEU A 316 16.24 6.57 4.71
C LEU A 316 16.82 7.41 5.87
N MET A 317 16.97 6.81 7.05
CA MET A 317 17.57 7.45 8.24
C MET A 317 19.04 7.88 8.02
N SER A 318 19.79 7.24 7.13
CA SER A 318 21.20 7.57 6.91
C SER A 318 21.41 8.83 6.07
N VAL A 319 20.36 9.41 5.50
CA VAL A 319 20.43 10.57 4.58
C VAL A 319 19.58 11.76 5.07
N VAL A 320 18.70 11.50 6.04
CA VAL A 320 17.79 12.48 6.60
C VAL A 320 18.41 13.13 7.83
N SER A 321 18.13 14.42 8.06
CA SER A 321 18.60 15.15 9.25
C SER A 321 18.14 14.47 10.55
N PRO A 322 18.87 14.60 11.68
CA PRO A 322 18.50 13.98 12.95
C PRO A 322 17.03 14.16 13.40
N PRO A 323 16.42 15.37 13.35
CA PRO A 323 15.02 15.52 13.74
C PRO A 323 14.04 14.83 12.77
N ALA A 324 14.33 14.90 11.48
CA ALA A 324 13.53 14.26 10.45
C ALA A 324 13.65 12.72 10.52
N ALA A 325 14.81 12.22 10.95
CA ALA A 325 15.05 10.80 11.19
C ALA A 325 14.13 10.28 12.30
N VAL A 326 14.00 11.01 13.42
CA VAL A 326 13.09 10.63 14.50
C VAL A 326 11.62 10.54 14.03
N VAL A 327 11.18 11.44 13.15
CA VAL A 327 9.84 11.39 12.54
C VAL A 327 9.67 10.17 11.63
N VAL A 328 10.66 9.87 10.78
CA VAL A 328 10.67 8.68 9.93
C VAL A 328 10.61 7.40 10.78
N GLN A 329 11.34 7.36 11.89
CA GLN A 329 11.31 6.26 12.86
C GLN A 329 9.92 6.07 13.47
N LEU A 330 9.28 7.16 13.88
CA LEU A 330 7.91 7.15 14.42
C LEU A 330 6.90 6.60 13.41
N VAL A 331 6.96 7.05 12.16
CA VAL A 331 6.09 6.56 11.08
C VAL A 331 6.34 5.07 10.82
N ALA A 332 7.59 4.61 10.87
CA ALA A 332 7.93 3.21 10.70
C ALA A 332 7.35 2.33 11.80
N VAL A 333 7.52 2.73 13.07
CA VAL A 333 6.98 2.00 14.22
C VAL A 333 5.45 1.96 14.16
N PHE A 334 4.80 3.08 13.85
CA PHE A 334 3.36 3.14 13.63
C PHE A 334 2.90 2.20 12.51
N THR A 335 3.62 2.18 11.38
CA THR A 335 3.28 1.33 10.22
C THR A 335 3.42 -0.16 10.56
N VAL A 336 4.48 -0.54 11.28
CA VAL A 336 4.65 -1.93 11.74
C VAL A 336 3.56 -2.29 12.75
N ALA A 337 3.33 -1.47 13.76
CA ALA A 337 2.29 -1.70 14.77
C ALA A 337 0.90 -1.83 14.13
N THR A 338 0.59 -1.02 13.12
CA THR A 338 -0.67 -1.13 12.38
C THR A 338 -0.74 -2.42 11.58
N ILE A 339 0.30 -2.83 10.83
CA ILE A 339 0.33 -4.11 10.10
C ILE A 339 0.03 -5.31 11.01
N PHE A 340 0.61 -5.33 12.21
CA PHE A 340 0.41 -6.39 13.20
C PHE A 340 -0.84 -6.21 14.06
N GLY A 341 -1.54 -5.08 13.96
CA GLY A 341 -2.76 -4.77 14.72
C GLY A 341 -4.07 -5.26 14.08
N ALA A 342 -4.00 -6.15 13.08
CA ALA A 342 -5.18 -6.59 12.34
C ALA A 342 -6.20 -7.34 13.22
N GLY A 343 -5.75 -8.24 14.10
CA GLY A 343 -6.64 -8.96 15.03
C GLY A 343 -7.35 -8.01 16.01
N LEU A 344 -6.63 -7.01 16.53
CA LEU A 344 -7.19 -5.98 17.40
C LEU A 344 -8.31 -5.18 16.70
N ARG A 345 -8.12 -4.83 15.42
CA ARG A 345 -9.13 -4.12 14.63
C ARG A 345 -10.38 -4.95 14.40
N ASP A 346 -10.22 -6.20 13.98
CA ASP A 346 -11.37 -7.03 13.59
C ASP A 346 -12.30 -7.24 14.78
N VAL A 347 -11.71 -7.46 15.96
CA VAL A 347 -12.45 -7.60 17.21
C VAL A 347 -13.04 -6.27 17.69
N SER A 348 -12.32 -5.15 17.55
CA SER A 348 -12.84 -3.86 18.02
C SER A 348 -13.96 -3.30 17.15
N ARG A 349 -14.17 -3.85 15.95
CA ARG A 349 -15.25 -3.45 15.03
C ARG A 349 -16.57 -4.15 15.30
N ASP A 350 -16.54 -5.28 15.98
CA ASP A 350 -17.70 -6.11 16.25
C ASP A 350 -17.92 -6.21 17.77
N PRO A 351 -18.83 -5.41 18.35
CA PRO A 351 -19.08 -5.41 19.80
C PRO A 351 -19.65 -6.76 20.28
N ASP A 352 -20.27 -7.55 19.40
CA ASP A 352 -20.89 -8.83 19.77
C ASP A 352 -19.83 -9.89 20.06
N PHE A 353 -18.59 -9.68 19.61
CA PHE A 353 -17.50 -10.61 19.81
C PHE A 353 -17.14 -10.82 21.29
N ALA A 354 -17.22 -9.75 22.08
CA ALA A 354 -16.98 -9.81 23.52
C ALA A 354 -18.08 -10.60 24.24
N VAL A 355 -19.33 -10.45 23.78
CA VAL A 355 -20.51 -11.19 24.26
C VAL A 355 -20.38 -12.67 23.94
N LEU A 356 -20.03 -13.02 22.70
CA LEU A 356 -19.84 -14.41 22.25
C LEU A 356 -18.74 -15.15 23.04
N LEU A 357 -17.70 -14.43 23.48
CA LEU A 357 -16.62 -14.99 24.28
C LEU A 357 -16.88 -14.93 25.80
N GLY A 358 -17.95 -14.26 26.24
CA GLY A 358 -18.23 -14.02 27.65
C GLY A 358 -17.08 -13.28 28.34
N THR A 359 -16.54 -12.24 27.71
CA THR A 359 -15.41 -11.43 28.23
C THR A 359 -15.67 -9.93 28.06
N SER A 360 -14.93 -9.09 28.78
CA SER A 360 -14.99 -7.64 28.58
C SER A 360 -14.11 -7.17 27.43
N ASP A 361 -14.55 -6.12 26.74
CA ASP A 361 -13.80 -5.45 25.66
C ASP A 361 -12.37 -5.07 26.07
N THR A 362 -12.21 -4.54 27.29
CA THR A 362 -10.90 -4.10 27.79
C THR A 362 -9.93 -5.26 27.90
N TYR A 363 -10.41 -6.41 28.36
CA TYR A 363 -9.59 -7.62 28.49
C TYR A 363 -9.14 -8.13 27.12
N LEU A 364 -10.07 -8.14 26.17
CA LEU A 364 -9.83 -8.60 24.81
C LEU A 364 -8.85 -7.70 24.05
N ARG A 365 -9.02 -6.37 24.17
CA ARG A 365 -8.12 -5.36 23.58
C ARG A 365 -6.71 -5.43 24.16
N ARG A 366 -6.57 -5.63 25.48
CA ARG A 366 -5.25 -5.80 26.14
C ARG A 366 -4.52 -7.06 25.67
N ALA A 367 -5.24 -8.17 25.49
CA ALA A 367 -4.63 -9.40 24.99
C ALA A 367 -4.16 -9.23 23.53
N LEU A 368 -4.96 -8.58 22.69
CA LEU A 368 -4.67 -8.38 21.27
C LEU A 368 -3.71 -7.22 20.99
N SER A 369 -3.39 -6.36 21.97
CA SER A 369 -2.36 -5.33 21.83
C SER A 369 -0.94 -5.86 22.03
N ALA A 370 -0.77 -7.08 22.57
CA ALA A 370 0.54 -7.67 22.83
C ALA A 370 1.35 -7.89 21.54
N VAL A 371 0.73 -8.39 20.47
CA VAL A 371 1.38 -8.65 19.18
C VAL A 371 1.84 -7.35 18.50
N PRO A 372 0.98 -6.35 18.24
CA PRO A 372 1.43 -5.09 17.64
C PRO A 372 2.41 -4.32 18.53
N GLY A 373 2.26 -4.37 19.86
CA GLY A 373 3.22 -3.79 20.80
C GLY A 373 4.60 -4.44 20.71
N SER A 374 4.67 -5.78 20.66
CA SER A 374 5.94 -6.49 20.49
C SER A 374 6.61 -6.17 19.14
N ALA A 375 5.83 -6.09 18.06
CA ALA A 375 6.34 -5.73 16.74
C ALA A 375 6.86 -4.29 16.69
N ALA A 376 6.18 -3.37 17.39
CA ALA A 376 6.61 -1.98 17.52
C ALA A 376 7.92 -1.83 18.29
N VAL A 377 8.10 -2.59 19.38
CA VAL A 377 9.36 -2.60 20.14
C VAL A 377 10.50 -3.14 19.28
N VAL A 378 10.28 -4.21 18.52
CA VAL A 378 11.28 -4.75 17.58
C VAL A 378 11.61 -3.72 16.49
N ALA A 379 10.61 -3.07 15.90
CA ALA A 379 10.81 -2.02 14.91
C ALA A 379 11.60 -0.82 15.49
N GLY A 380 11.24 -0.38 16.70
CA GLY A 380 11.91 0.71 17.41
C GLY A 380 13.35 0.37 17.75
N ALA A 381 13.63 -0.86 18.18
CA ALA A 381 14.99 -1.34 18.44
C ALA A 381 15.82 -1.37 17.14
N VAL A 382 15.32 -2.02 16.08
CA VAL A 382 16.03 -2.12 14.78
C VAL A 382 16.38 -0.75 14.21
N THR A 383 15.43 0.17 14.25
CA THR A 383 15.63 1.54 13.73
C THR A 383 16.44 2.41 14.69
N GLY A 384 16.32 2.20 16.00
CA GLY A 384 17.09 2.91 17.02
C GLY A 384 18.57 2.53 17.03
N PHE A 385 18.93 1.28 16.73
CA PHE A 385 20.33 0.88 16.54
C PHE A 385 20.96 1.49 15.29
N ALA A 386 20.15 1.85 14.29
CA ALA A 386 20.63 2.46 13.05
C ALA A 386 20.78 3.98 13.12
N GLY A 387 20.10 4.65 14.06
CA GLY A 387 20.15 6.10 14.23
C GLY A 387 20.90 6.53 15.49
N SER A 388 21.46 7.74 15.51
CA SER A 388 22.05 8.36 16.70
C SER A 388 21.00 8.96 17.64
N ALA A 389 19.86 8.28 17.82
CA ALA A 389 18.72 8.79 18.57
C ALA A 389 18.95 8.68 20.08
N SER A 390 18.56 9.70 20.84
CA SER A 390 18.58 9.64 22.30
C SER A 390 17.63 8.57 22.83
N VAL A 391 17.91 8.01 24.01
CA VAL A 391 17.02 7.00 24.63
C VAL A 391 15.59 7.56 24.82
N ALA A 392 15.48 8.86 25.13
CA ALA A 392 14.20 9.53 25.29
C ALA A 392 13.38 9.57 23.98
N SER A 393 14.01 9.88 22.84
CA SER A 393 13.30 9.92 21.56
C SER A 393 12.87 8.53 21.10
N VAL A 394 13.67 7.49 21.34
CA VAL A 394 13.29 6.09 21.06
C VAL A 394 12.07 5.67 21.88
N VAL A 395 12.01 6.04 23.17
CA VAL A 395 10.84 5.74 24.01
C VAL A 395 9.59 6.46 23.49
N ILE A 396 9.70 7.74 23.12
CA ILE A 396 8.58 8.51 22.55
C ILE A 396 8.12 7.91 21.23
N VAL A 397 9.04 7.48 20.38
CA VAL A 397 8.76 6.82 19.10
C VAL A 397 7.98 5.52 19.31
N ILE A 398 8.43 4.67 20.24
CA ILE A 398 7.77 3.40 20.54
C ILE A 398 6.39 3.62 21.14
N VAL A 399 6.31 4.45 22.19
CA VAL A 399 5.05 4.71 22.92
C VAL A 399 4.05 5.45 22.02
N GLY A 400 4.50 6.50 21.33
CA GLY A 400 3.68 7.31 20.43
C GLY A 400 3.19 6.51 19.22
N GLY A 401 4.07 5.75 18.58
CA GLY A 401 3.70 4.88 17.45
C GLY A 401 2.72 3.78 17.86
N CYS A 402 2.93 3.13 19.02
CA CYS A 402 1.99 2.16 19.58
C CYS A 402 0.64 2.78 19.92
N ALA A 403 0.63 3.94 20.59
CA ALA A 403 -0.59 4.61 21.01
C ALA A 403 -1.41 5.09 19.80
N ALA A 404 -0.75 5.66 18.79
CA ALA A 404 -1.39 6.06 17.54
C ALA A 404 -1.98 4.83 16.81
N ALA A 405 -1.22 3.74 16.71
CA ALA A 405 -1.69 2.50 16.08
C ALA A 405 -2.85 1.87 16.85
N TYR A 406 -2.78 1.83 18.19
CA TYR A 406 -3.87 1.36 19.04
C TYR A 406 -5.13 2.18 18.82
N ARG A 407 -5.01 3.52 18.88
CA ARG A 407 -6.15 4.44 18.73
C ARG A 407 -6.79 4.37 17.35
N MET A 408 -5.99 4.12 16.31
CA MET A 408 -6.47 3.84 14.95
C MET A 408 -7.18 2.49 14.84
N ARG A 409 -6.63 1.43 15.44
CA ARG A 409 -7.14 0.06 15.34
C ARG A 409 -8.40 -0.17 16.19
N THR A 410 -8.56 0.55 17.31
CA THR A 410 -9.78 0.51 18.14
C THR A 410 -10.81 1.57 17.74
N ARG A 411 -10.72 2.14 16.54
CA ARG A 411 -11.72 3.08 16.03
C ARG A 411 -13.06 2.34 15.85
N PRO A 412 -14.19 2.90 16.32
CA PRO A 412 -15.51 2.33 16.05
C PRO A 412 -15.83 2.31 14.55
N PRO A 413 -16.84 1.53 14.11
CA PRO A 413 -17.35 1.58 12.74
C PRO A 413 -17.66 3.03 12.31
N ILE A 414 -17.47 3.32 11.02
CA ILE A 414 -17.71 4.66 10.49
C ILE A 414 -19.22 4.92 10.49
N GLY A 415 -19.66 5.92 11.26
CA GLY A 415 -21.02 6.43 11.19
C GLY A 415 -21.13 7.45 10.07
N TYR A 416 -22.10 7.27 9.18
CA TYR A 416 -22.39 8.19 8.07
C TYR A 416 -23.44 9.25 8.43
N ASP A 417 -24.07 9.12 9.59
CA ASP A 417 -25.16 9.99 10.06
C ASP A 417 -24.63 11.24 10.82
N GLY A 418 -23.37 11.60 10.58
CA GLY A 418 -22.66 12.66 11.30
C GLY A 418 -22.91 14.06 10.75
N LEU A 419 -22.32 15.07 11.41
CA LEU A 419 -22.41 16.47 11.01
C LEU A 419 -21.83 16.68 9.60
N ILE A 420 -22.68 17.19 8.71
CA ILE A 420 -22.31 17.67 7.38
C ILE A 420 -22.38 19.20 7.43
N LEU A 421 -21.24 19.87 7.20
CA LEU A 421 -21.18 21.32 7.15
C LEU A 421 -21.42 21.77 5.70
N GLU A 422 -22.46 22.55 5.46
CA GLU A 422 -22.67 23.19 4.17
C GLU A 422 -21.76 24.42 4.07
N THR A 423 -20.84 24.40 3.10
CA THR A 423 -19.99 25.55 2.79
C THR A 423 -20.29 26.04 1.37
N ALA A 424 -19.90 27.28 1.05
CA ALA A 424 -20.06 27.82 -0.30
C ALA A 424 -19.34 27.01 -1.40
N VAL A 425 -18.39 26.14 -1.01
CA VAL A 425 -17.60 25.25 -1.90
C VAL A 425 -18.18 23.83 -1.93
N GLY A 426 -19.23 23.55 -1.16
CA GLY A 426 -19.91 22.26 -1.09
C GLY A 426 -20.06 21.72 0.34
N GLN A 427 -20.56 20.49 0.44
CA GLN A 427 -20.76 19.80 1.70
C GLN A 427 -19.45 19.17 2.20
N ILE A 428 -19.03 19.53 3.41
CA ILE A 428 -17.84 18.99 4.07
C ILE A 428 -18.28 18.08 5.22
N PRO A 429 -18.06 16.76 5.14
CA PRO A 429 -18.46 15.83 6.20
C PRO A 429 -17.43 15.85 7.34
N VAL A 430 -17.60 16.78 8.28
CA VAL A 430 -16.64 17.05 9.36
C VAL A 430 -16.44 15.83 10.27
N ASP A 431 -17.52 15.10 10.59
CA ASP A 431 -17.42 13.93 11.45
C ASP A 431 -16.68 12.76 10.77
N LEU A 432 -16.84 12.58 9.45
CA LEU A 432 -16.04 11.59 8.72
C LEU A 432 -14.55 11.93 8.78
N LEU A 433 -14.20 13.20 8.55
CA LEU A 433 -12.81 13.69 8.64
C LEU A 433 -12.23 13.50 10.05
N ARG A 434 -13.00 13.84 11.10
CA ARG A 434 -12.59 13.66 12.50
C ARG A 434 -12.37 12.20 12.86
N GLN A 435 -13.26 11.32 12.42
CA GLN A 435 -13.09 9.90 12.67
C GLN A 435 -11.90 9.32 11.88
N TRP A 436 -11.61 9.84 10.67
CA TRP A 436 -10.41 9.52 9.89
C TRP A 436 -9.11 9.96 10.54
N ALA A 437 -9.10 11.14 11.16
CA ALA A 437 -7.94 11.69 11.85
C ALA A 437 -7.57 10.91 13.12
N ARG A 438 -8.46 10.06 13.65
CA ARG A 438 -8.24 9.31 14.89
C ARG A 438 -7.08 8.30 14.76
N GLY A 439 -5.97 8.58 15.43
CA GLY A 439 -4.73 7.83 15.38
C GLY A 439 -3.60 8.66 14.75
N PRO A 440 -3.69 9.02 13.45
CA PRO A 440 -2.74 9.92 12.81
C PRO A 440 -2.59 11.28 13.51
N ASP A 441 -3.67 11.81 14.09
CA ASP A 441 -3.61 13.03 14.92
C ASP A 441 -2.61 12.91 16.07
N LEU A 442 -2.61 11.79 16.79
CA LEU A 442 -1.65 11.50 17.85
C LEU A 442 -0.23 11.31 17.29
N LEU A 443 -0.10 10.72 16.10
CA LEU A 443 1.19 10.57 15.44
C LEU A 443 1.82 11.94 15.15
N VAL A 444 1.04 12.91 14.67
CA VAL A 444 1.52 14.28 14.41
C VAL A 444 1.96 14.96 15.71
N VAL A 445 1.19 14.83 16.79
CA VAL A 445 1.56 15.37 18.10
C VAL A 445 2.86 14.74 18.62
N CYS A 446 2.99 13.41 18.52
CA CYS A 446 4.21 12.70 18.90
C CYS A 446 5.40 13.05 18.00
N ALA A 447 5.18 13.26 16.69
CA ALA A 447 6.22 13.69 15.76
C ALA A 447 6.76 15.07 16.15
N TRP A 448 5.87 16.00 16.48
CA TRP A 448 6.25 17.33 16.95
C TRP A 448 7.04 17.27 18.26
N LEU A 449 6.54 16.53 19.26
CA LEU A 449 7.25 16.34 20.54
C LEU A 449 8.62 15.70 20.36
N ALA A 450 8.70 14.67 19.51
CA ALA A 450 9.94 13.96 19.27
C ALA A 450 10.95 14.81 18.48
N ALA A 451 10.48 15.68 17.57
CA ALA A 451 11.32 16.63 16.84
C ALA A 451 11.83 17.78 17.72
N VAL A 452 11.08 18.21 18.74
CA VAL A 452 11.51 19.25 19.71
C VAL A 452 12.56 18.73 20.70
N LEU A 453 12.56 17.42 20.97
CA LEU A 453 13.45 16.77 21.94
C LEU A 453 14.70 16.11 21.31
N ALA A 454 14.76 16.09 19.98
CA ALA A 454 15.89 15.58 19.19
C ALA A 454 16.82 16.72 18.81
#